data_AF-A0A7M3S9J3-F1
#
_entry.id   AF-A0A7M3S9J3-F1
#
_cell.length_a   1.000
_cell.length_b   1.000
_cell.length_c   1.000
_cell.angle_alpha   90.00
_cell.angle_beta   90.00
_cell.angle_gamma   90.00
#
_symmetry.space_group_name_H-M   'P 1'
#
loop_
_entity.id
_entity.type
_entity.pdbx_description
1 polymer ?
#
loop_
_entity_poly.entity_id
_entity_poly.type
_entity_poly.pdbx_seq_one_letter_code
_entity_poly.pdbx_strand_id
1 'polypeptide(L)'
;MKKRSTLLIVFFLVFIFATQSILSYAGEIEKAKDNKTALQKKKEETEIKIKELEKEKNDILNYIEKLDMELNNLTDEVDKLEGKIKKANSNLKVTEKNLAEAKAKEKDQYSIMKSRIKYMYENGDTGVLDIILQSDSFSDMLNQMEYKEKITEYDNGLLNEYERTKEEVAKKEKKQKAQIEELNSLKDEKTFEQGTITKLVQDKGAEVAKYEGSIAKSQALSAEYTQKIEDQEAEIEQLLAAERKRIEEEERRKKEEEERRRKEEEEKNKQNQSQNSGTDNSSENGGSSGVSAQGFIWPVPGSSRITSGFGYRDQPTEGASTYHKGIDIGAPTGTKIIAAAGGSVVTATYSVSAGNYIMIYHGNSTYTVYMHCSKLLVSVGDEVSQGQEIGLVGSTGVSTGSHLHFGVVVNGEYQNPQNYVSY
;
A
#
# COMPACT_ATOMS: atom_id res chain seq x y z
N MET A 1 -23.14 90.14 -15.17
CA MET A 1 -23.50 88.85 -15.81
C MET A 1 -22.30 87.91 -15.75
N LYS A 2 -22.53 86.66 -15.31
CA LYS A 2 -21.75 85.40 -15.49
C LYS A 2 -20.28 85.38 -15.01
N LYS A 3 -19.91 84.79 -13.85
CA LYS A 3 -19.84 83.35 -13.41
C LYS A 3 -18.91 82.49 -14.31
N ARG A 4 -17.74 82.09 -13.79
CA ARG A 4 -17.39 80.80 -13.12
C ARG A 4 -17.48 79.58 -14.05
N SER A 5 -16.36 78.86 -14.22
CA SER A 5 -16.24 77.37 -14.17
C SER A 5 -15.18 76.84 -15.15
N THR A 6 -13.94 76.60 -14.66
CA THR A 6 -12.99 75.66 -15.32
C THR A 6 -11.88 75.21 -14.35
N LEU A 7 -12.25 74.78 -13.14
CA LEU A 7 -11.31 74.21 -12.18
C LEU A 7 -11.98 73.05 -11.43
N LEU A 8 -12.29 71.94 -12.11
CA LEU A 8 -12.88 70.76 -11.45
C LEU A 8 -12.78 69.41 -12.19
N ILE A 9 -12.00 69.25 -13.26
CA ILE A 9 -12.01 67.99 -14.06
C ILE A 9 -10.67 67.21 -14.01
N VAL A 10 -9.73 67.59 -13.13
CA VAL A 10 -8.50 66.78 -12.91
C VAL A 10 -8.48 66.07 -11.54
N PHE A 11 -9.42 66.39 -10.65
CA PHE A 11 -9.51 65.78 -9.32
C PHE A 11 -10.47 64.58 -9.23
N PHE A 12 -11.05 64.13 -10.35
CA PHE A 12 -12.03 63.03 -10.39
C PHE A 12 -11.54 61.77 -11.12
N LEU A 13 -10.30 61.77 -11.63
CA LEU A 13 -9.69 60.62 -12.33
C LEU A 13 -8.68 59.83 -11.47
N VAL A 14 -8.39 60.29 -10.25
CA VAL A 14 -7.52 59.58 -9.29
C VAL A 14 -8.35 58.86 -8.20
N PHE A 15 -9.66 59.13 -8.12
CA PHE A 15 -10.54 58.57 -7.09
C PHE A 15 -11.38 57.36 -7.52
N ILE A 16 -11.23 56.89 -8.77
CA ILE A 16 -11.98 55.73 -9.31
C ILE A 16 -11.07 54.52 -9.59
N PHE A 17 -9.77 54.61 -9.31
CA PHE A 17 -8.83 53.47 -9.44
C PHE A 17 -8.52 52.74 -8.13
N ALA A 18 -9.15 53.11 -7.01
CA ALA A 18 -8.83 52.54 -5.69
C ALA A 18 -9.93 51.67 -5.07
N THR A 19 -11.05 51.42 -5.77
CA THR A 19 -12.16 50.61 -5.23
C THR A 19 -12.37 49.28 -5.93
N GLN A 20 -11.60 48.93 -6.97
CA GLN A 20 -11.73 47.63 -7.66
C GLN A 20 -10.85 46.50 -7.13
N SER A 21 -10.07 46.71 -6.07
CA SER A 21 -9.22 45.63 -5.50
C SER A 21 -9.80 44.98 -4.25
N ILE A 22 -10.99 45.38 -3.80
CA ILE A 22 -11.62 44.87 -2.56
C ILE A 22 -12.07 43.40 -2.73
N LEU A 23 -12.16 42.88 -3.97
CA LEU A 23 -12.72 41.56 -4.28
C LEU A 23 -11.70 40.42 -4.51
N SER A 24 -10.38 40.66 -4.45
CA SER A 24 -9.41 39.76 -5.11
C SER A 24 -8.99 38.50 -4.31
N TYR A 25 -8.71 38.60 -3.01
CA TYR A 25 -8.11 37.48 -2.26
C TYR A 25 -9.14 36.56 -1.58
N ALA A 26 -10.25 37.11 -1.09
CA ALA A 26 -11.30 36.33 -0.43
C ALA A 26 -11.92 35.28 -1.39
N GLY A 27 -12.19 35.67 -2.64
CA GLY A 27 -12.73 34.77 -3.65
C GLY A 27 -11.72 33.71 -4.15
N GLU A 28 -10.42 34.05 -4.21
CA GLU A 28 -9.36 33.09 -4.53
C GLU A 28 -9.16 32.06 -3.41
N ILE A 29 -9.22 32.49 -2.14
CA ILE A 29 -9.17 31.61 -0.97
C ILE A 29 -10.38 30.67 -0.95
N GLU A 30 -11.59 31.18 -1.23
CA GLU A 30 -12.81 30.36 -1.28
C GLU A 30 -12.72 29.30 -2.38
N LYS A 31 -12.31 29.69 -3.59
CA LYS A 31 -12.08 28.76 -4.70
C LYS A 31 -11.03 27.70 -4.38
N ALA A 32 -9.94 28.08 -3.71
CA ALA A 32 -8.90 27.15 -3.29
C ALA A 32 -9.41 26.16 -2.22
N LYS A 33 -10.27 26.62 -1.29
CA LYS A 33 -10.94 25.75 -0.30
C LYS A 33 -11.93 24.78 -0.95
N ASP A 34 -12.67 25.21 -1.95
CA ASP A 34 -13.59 24.33 -2.70
C ASP A 34 -12.82 23.24 -3.45
N ASN A 35 -11.73 23.61 -4.13
CA ASN A 35 -10.85 22.65 -4.80
C ASN A 35 -10.25 21.64 -3.82
N LYS A 36 -9.77 22.10 -2.66
CA LYS A 36 -9.28 21.24 -1.58
C LYS A 36 -10.35 20.26 -1.12
N THR A 37 -11.57 20.73 -0.87
CA THR A 37 -12.69 19.88 -0.41
C THR A 37 -13.05 18.83 -1.47
N ALA A 38 -13.04 19.20 -2.75
CA ALA A 38 -13.27 18.26 -3.84
C ALA A 38 -12.17 17.19 -3.95
N LEU A 39 -10.90 17.56 -3.73
CA LEU A 39 -9.77 16.62 -3.70
C LEU A 39 -9.84 15.69 -2.47
N GLN A 40 -10.24 16.20 -1.31
CA GLN A 40 -10.45 15.39 -0.10
C GLN A 40 -11.52 14.32 -0.34
N LYS A 41 -12.65 14.69 -0.95
CA LYS A 41 -13.69 13.72 -1.30
C LYS A 41 -13.18 12.63 -2.25
N LYS A 42 -12.42 13.01 -3.30
CA LYS A 42 -11.82 12.03 -4.23
C LYS A 42 -10.80 11.11 -3.56
N LYS A 43 -10.04 11.63 -2.59
CA LYS A 43 -9.13 10.84 -1.77
C LYS A 43 -9.90 9.83 -0.91
N GLU A 44 -10.95 10.26 -0.20
CA GLU A 44 -11.80 9.37 0.59
C GLU A 44 -12.44 8.25 -0.26
N GLU A 45 -12.98 8.59 -1.43
CA GLU A 45 -13.51 7.61 -2.39
C GLU A 45 -12.44 6.60 -2.83
N THR A 46 -11.21 7.06 -3.05
CA THR A 46 -10.07 6.20 -3.43
C THR A 46 -9.62 5.31 -2.27
N GLU A 47 -9.61 5.81 -1.04
CA GLU A 47 -9.29 5.03 0.16
C GLU A 47 -10.35 3.95 0.46
N ILE A 48 -11.63 4.26 0.25
CA ILE A 48 -12.71 3.26 0.32
C ILE A 48 -12.48 2.16 -0.72
N LYS A 49 -12.15 2.54 -1.96
CA LYS A 49 -11.85 1.59 -3.03
C LYS A 49 -10.63 0.72 -2.72
N ILE A 50 -9.59 1.27 -2.10
CA ILE A 50 -8.42 0.50 -1.64
C ILE A 50 -8.85 -0.56 -0.62
N LYS A 51 -9.65 -0.19 0.39
CA LYS A 51 -10.16 -1.13 1.40
C LYS A 51 -11.03 -2.22 0.79
N GLU A 52 -11.86 -1.89 -0.20
CA GLU A 52 -12.67 -2.86 -0.93
C GLU A 52 -11.81 -3.84 -1.73
N LEU A 53 -10.81 -3.33 -2.46
CA LEU A 53 -9.85 -4.17 -3.19
C LEU A 53 -9.00 -5.06 -2.25
N GLU A 54 -8.63 -4.56 -1.07
CA GLU A 54 -7.93 -5.35 -0.04
C GLU A 54 -8.81 -6.47 0.51
N LYS A 55 -10.10 -6.20 0.69
CA LYS A 55 -11.08 -7.22 1.10
C LYS A 55 -11.25 -8.28 0.02
N GLU A 56 -11.46 -7.88 -1.23
CA GLU A 56 -11.56 -8.82 -2.36
C GLU A 56 -10.29 -9.66 -2.52
N LYS A 57 -9.10 -9.04 -2.36
CA LYS A 57 -7.82 -9.74 -2.35
C LYS A 57 -7.80 -10.82 -1.25
N ASN A 58 -8.22 -10.49 -0.03
CA ASN A 58 -8.25 -11.46 1.07
C ASN A 58 -9.23 -12.61 0.82
N ASP A 59 -10.41 -12.33 0.26
CA ASP A 59 -11.38 -13.36 -0.10
C ASP A 59 -10.81 -14.32 -1.16
N ILE A 60 -10.07 -13.78 -2.14
CA ILE A 60 -9.36 -14.58 -3.15
C ILE A 60 -8.21 -15.36 -2.54
N LEU A 61 -7.43 -14.79 -1.61
CA LEU A 61 -6.37 -15.51 -0.91
C LEU A 61 -6.92 -16.73 -0.15
N ASN A 62 -8.08 -16.59 0.49
CA ASN A 62 -8.76 -17.72 1.14
C ASN A 62 -9.22 -18.79 0.12
N TYR A 63 -9.60 -18.38 -1.09
CA TYR A 63 -9.91 -19.32 -2.17
C TYR A 63 -8.65 -20.00 -2.73
N ILE A 64 -7.54 -19.27 -2.86
CA ILE A 64 -6.24 -19.80 -3.27
C ILE A 64 -5.74 -20.84 -2.26
N GLU A 65 -5.94 -20.62 -0.95
CA GLU A 65 -5.59 -21.59 0.08
C GLU A 65 -6.31 -22.93 -0.11
N LYS A 66 -7.61 -22.89 -0.50
CA LYS A 66 -8.35 -24.12 -0.84
C LYS A 66 -7.77 -24.80 -2.07
N LEU A 67 -7.46 -24.02 -3.11
CA LEU A 67 -6.82 -24.55 -4.30
C LEU A 67 -5.39 -25.06 -4.03
N ASP A 68 -4.69 -24.59 -3.00
CA ASP A 68 -3.38 -25.10 -2.60
C ASP A 68 -3.49 -26.49 -1.97
N MET A 69 -4.57 -26.75 -1.22
CA MET A 69 -4.88 -28.11 -0.76
C MET A 69 -5.15 -29.06 -1.93
N GLU A 70 -5.90 -28.61 -2.95
CA GLU A 70 -6.13 -29.40 -4.16
C GLU A 70 -4.82 -29.63 -4.94
N LEU A 71 -3.95 -28.62 -5.01
CA LEU A 71 -2.63 -28.74 -5.65
C LEU A 71 -1.74 -29.76 -4.94
N ASN A 72 -1.77 -29.80 -3.61
CA ASN A 72 -1.03 -30.79 -2.82
C ASN A 72 -1.53 -32.21 -3.10
N ASN A 73 -2.86 -32.41 -3.13
CA ASN A 73 -3.44 -33.71 -3.49
C ASN A 73 -3.02 -34.15 -4.90
N LEU A 74 -3.03 -33.21 -5.86
CA LEU A 74 -2.63 -33.49 -7.23
C LEU A 74 -1.13 -33.81 -7.35
N THR A 75 -0.31 -33.12 -6.56
CA THR A 75 1.13 -33.40 -6.46
C THR A 75 1.38 -34.80 -5.88
N ASP A 76 0.65 -35.18 -4.84
CA ASP A 76 0.70 -36.54 -4.27
C ASP A 76 0.27 -37.61 -5.29
N GLU A 77 -0.69 -37.31 -6.16
CA GLU A 77 -1.10 -38.19 -7.25
C GLU A 77 0.00 -38.35 -8.31
N VAL A 78 0.66 -37.25 -8.69
CA VAL A 78 1.84 -37.29 -9.59
C VAL A 78 2.97 -38.14 -9.00
N ASP A 79 3.25 -38.02 -7.70
CA ASP A 79 4.26 -38.84 -7.01
C ASP A 79 3.89 -40.33 -7.00
N LYS A 80 2.61 -40.64 -6.76
CA LYS A 80 2.09 -42.02 -6.86
C LYS A 80 2.24 -42.57 -8.28
N LEU A 81 1.93 -41.76 -9.30
CA LEU A 81 2.10 -42.13 -10.71
C LEU A 81 3.56 -42.36 -11.04
N GLU A 82 4.48 -41.53 -10.55
CA GLU A 82 5.92 -41.73 -10.73
C GLU A 82 6.39 -43.05 -10.09
N GLY A 83 5.89 -43.38 -8.90
CA GLY A 83 6.12 -44.68 -8.27
C GLY A 83 5.61 -45.86 -9.12
N LYS A 84 4.41 -45.74 -9.71
CA LYS A 84 3.85 -46.75 -10.63
C LYS A 84 4.68 -46.88 -11.91
N ILE A 85 5.07 -45.77 -12.54
CA ILE A 85 5.93 -45.72 -13.73
C ILE A 85 7.27 -46.40 -13.46
N LYS A 86 7.89 -46.15 -12.30
CA LYS A 86 9.16 -46.78 -11.91
C LYS A 86 9.02 -48.30 -11.80
N LYS A 87 7.94 -48.78 -11.17
CA LYS A 87 7.64 -50.22 -11.06
C LYS A 87 7.36 -50.84 -12.44
N ALA A 88 6.53 -50.19 -13.26
CA ALA A 88 6.19 -50.65 -14.61
C ALA A 88 7.44 -50.74 -15.51
N ASN A 89 8.31 -49.73 -15.49
CA ASN A 89 9.60 -49.76 -16.21
C ASN A 89 10.50 -50.92 -15.76
N SER A 90 10.60 -51.15 -14.45
CA SER A 90 11.40 -52.27 -13.92
C SER A 90 10.84 -53.61 -14.39
N ASN A 91 9.51 -53.78 -14.36
CA ASN A 91 8.85 -55.00 -14.82
C ASN A 91 9.01 -55.20 -16.33
N LEU A 92 8.91 -54.14 -17.12
CA LEU A 92 9.13 -54.16 -18.57
C LEU A 92 10.55 -54.61 -18.90
N LYS A 93 11.56 -54.06 -18.22
CA LYS A 93 12.98 -54.44 -18.39
C LYS A 93 13.23 -55.92 -18.12
N VAL A 94 12.57 -56.49 -17.11
CA VAL A 94 12.64 -57.93 -16.81
C VAL A 94 11.96 -58.74 -17.92
N THR A 95 10.77 -58.33 -18.39
CA THR A 95 10.10 -59.00 -19.50
C THR A 95 10.93 -58.95 -20.78
N GLU A 96 11.55 -57.82 -21.10
CA GLU A 96 12.44 -57.63 -22.26
C GLU A 96 13.63 -58.58 -22.24
N LYS A 97 14.31 -58.70 -21.09
CA LYS A 97 15.39 -59.64 -20.91
C LYS A 97 14.92 -61.09 -21.13
N ASN A 98 13.84 -61.48 -20.46
CA ASN A 98 13.30 -62.84 -20.55
C ASN A 98 12.75 -63.19 -21.94
N LEU A 99 12.30 -62.19 -22.70
CA LEU A 99 11.87 -62.34 -24.09
C LEU A 99 13.07 -62.50 -25.01
N ALA A 100 14.13 -61.71 -24.83
CA ALA A 100 15.35 -61.83 -25.61
C ALA A 100 16.00 -63.21 -25.44
N GLU A 101 16.05 -63.73 -24.20
CA GLU A 101 16.55 -65.08 -23.90
C GLU A 101 15.68 -66.16 -24.57
N ALA A 102 14.35 -66.04 -24.53
CA ALA A 102 13.45 -66.99 -25.17
C ALA A 102 13.53 -66.97 -26.70
N LYS A 103 13.67 -65.78 -27.31
CA LYS A 103 13.88 -65.64 -28.76
C LYS A 103 15.22 -66.22 -29.21
N ALA A 104 16.27 -66.07 -28.41
CA ALA A 104 17.55 -66.72 -28.68
C ALA A 104 17.40 -68.25 -28.67
N LYS A 105 16.74 -68.80 -27.63
CA LYS A 105 16.45 -70.23 -27.53
C LYS A 105 15.61 -70.75 -28.71
N GLU A 106 14.54 -70.04 -29.08
CA GLU A 106 13.69 -70.37 -30.23
C GLU A 106 14.52 -70.44 -31.52
N LYS A 107 15.39 -69.46 -31.74
CA LYS A 107 16.27 -69.39 -32.91
C LYS A 107 17.25 -70.58 -32.96
N ASP A 108 17.84 -70.93 -31.82
CA ASP A 108 18.76 -72.05 -31.72
C ASP A 108 18.05 -73.39 -31.98
N GLN A 109 16.90 -73.61 -31.35
CA GLN A 109 16.05 -74.79 -31.59
C GLN A 109 15.62 -74.90 -33.06
N TYR A 110 15.23 -73.79 -33.69
CA TYR A 110 14.89 -73.75 -35.11
C TYR A 110 16.08 -74.16 -36.00
N SER A 111 17.29 -73.70 -35.69
CA SER A 111 18.51 -74.05 -36.43
C SER A 111 18.87 -75.54 -36.28
N ILE A 112 18.72 -76.10 -35.07
CA ILE A 112 18.91 -77.52 -34.79
C ILE A 112 17.89 -78.36 -35.59
N MET A 113 16.61 -78.00 -35.51
CA MET A 113 15.52 -78.65 -36.22
C MET A 113 15.76 -78.66 -37.73
N LYS A 114 16.14 -77.50 -38.28
CA LYS A 114 16.44 -77.34 -39.72
C LYS A 114 17.59 -78.26 -40.15
N SER A 115 18.65 -78.35 -39.35
CA SER A 115 19.80 -79.22 -39.63
C SER A 115 19.41 -80.70 -39.54
N ARG A 116 18.56 -81.06 -38.57
CA ARG A 116 18.04 -82.41 -38.37
C ARG A 116 17.14 -82.87 -39.53
N ILE A 117 16.18 -82.04 -39.93
CA ILE A 117 15.29 -82.30 -41.08
C ILE A 117 16.12 -82.46 -42.36
N LYS A 118 17.11 -81.58 -42.57
CA LYS A 118 18.03 -81.67 -43.71
C LYS A 118 18.77 -83.01 -43.71
N TYR A 119 19.32 -83.43 -42.57
CA TYR A 119 19.99 -84.73 -42.45
C TYR A 119 19.06 -85.91 -42.76
N MET A 120 17.82 -85.89 -42.24
CA MET A 120 16.83 -86.94 -42.52
C MET A 120 16.48 -87.01 -44.01
N TYR A 121 16.38 -85.87 -44.69
CA TYR A 121 16.11 -85.80 -46.12
C TYR A 121 17.30 -86.29 -46.97
N GLU A 122 18.52 -85.86 -46.64
CA GLU A 122 19.73 -86.20 -47.40
C GLU A 122 20.13 -87.68 -47.28
N ASN A 123 19.90 -88.30 -46.11
CA ASN A 123 20.25 -89.71 -45.87
C ASN A 123 19.12 -90.70 -46.20
N GLY A 124 17.99 -90.20 -46.72
CA GLY A 124 16.82 -91.00 -47.06
C GLY A 124 16.02 -91.41 -45.81
N ASP A 125 14.70 -91.24 -45.87
CA ASP A 125 13.80 -91.80 -44.87
C ASP A 125 13.63 -93.29 -45.17
N THR A 126 14.64 -94.11 -44.85
CA THR A 126 14.49 -95.57 -44.88
C THR A 126 13.42 -95.91 -43.86
N GLY A 127 12.20 -96.18 -44.36
CA GLY A 127 11.08 -96.55 -43.52
C GLY A 127 11.44 -97.76 -42.65
N VAL A 128 10.76 -97.94 -41.53
CA VAL A 128 11.00 -99.06 -40.60
C VAL A 128 11.01 -100.41 -41.34
N LEU A 129 10.21 -100.53 -42.41
CA LEU A 129 10.19 -101.68 -43.32
C LEU A 129 11.50 -101.92 -44.08
N ASP A 130 12.20 -100.88 -44.50
CA ASP A 130 13.47 -100.98 -45.25
C ASP A 130 14.63 -101.35 -44.31
N ILE A 131 14.61 -100.82 -43.07
CA ILE A 131 15.56 -101.18 -42.01
C ILE A 131 15.39 -102.65 -41.59
N ILE A 132 14.15 -103.14 -41.51
CA ILE A 132 13.87 -104.55 -41.21
C ILE A 132 14.38 -105.46 -42.34
N LEU A 133 14.18 -105.07 -43.61
CA LEU A 133 14.59 -105.85 -44.78
C LEU A 133 16.11 -105.88 -45.01
N GLN A 134 16.85 -104.89 -44.49
CA GLN A 134 18.31 -104.80 -44.60
C GLN A 134 19.08 -105.42 -43.42
N SER A 135 18.38 -105.88 -42.37
CA SER A 135 19.02 -106.43 -41.17
C SER A 135 19.57 -107.85 -41.37
N ASP A 136 20.79 -108.12 -40.89
CA ASP A 136 21.48 -109.41 -41.06
C ASP A 136 20.97 -110.50 -40.09
N SER A 137 20.28 -110.11 -39.01
CA SER A 137 19.74 -111.03 -37.99
C SER A 137 18.58 -110.44 -37.20
N PHE A 138 17.77 -111.29 -36.55
CA PHE A 138 16.65 -110.86 -35.70
C PHE A 138 17.08 -109.95 -34.54
N SER A 139 18.25 -110.17 -33.95
CA SER A 139 18.80 -109.32 -32.88
C SER A 139 19.23 -107.95 -33.39
N ASP A 140 19.82 -107.90 -34.59
CA ASP A 140 20.19 -106.64 -35.25
C ASP A 140 18.94 -105.83 -35.64
N MET A 141 17.92 -106.50 -36.20
CA MET A 141 16.61 -105.92 -36.47
C MET A 141 15.99 -105.26 -35.22
N LEU A 142 16.00 -105.96 -34.07
CA LEU A 142 15.43 -105.45 -32.82
C LEU A 142 16.21 -104.23 -32.29
N ASN A 143 17.54 -104.25 -32.36
CA ASN A 143 18.37 -103.13 -31.96
C ASN A 143 18.12 -101.90 -32.86
N GLN A 144 18.07 -102.08 -34.19
CA GLN A 144 17.78 -101.01 -35.14
C GLN A 144 16.39 -100.41 -34.94
N MET A 145 15.40 -101.25 -34.60
CA MET A 145 14.04 -100.80 -34.25
C MET A 145 14.04 -99.97 -32.97
N GLU A 146 14.72 -100.43 -31.92
CA GLU A 146 14.86 -99.68 -30.66
C GLU A 146 15.58 -98.33 -30.87
N TYR A 147 16.64 -98.30 -31.69
CA TYR A 147 17.35 -97.06 -32.03
C TYR A 147 16.47 -96.08 -32.81
N LYS A 148 15.70 -96.56 -33.80
CA LYS A 148 14.79 -95.71 -34.58
C LYS A 148 13.65 -95.16 -33.72
N GLU A 149 13.12 -95.96 -32.79
CA GLU A 149 12.11 -95.52 -31.81
C GLU A 149 12.66 -94.42 -30.90
N LYS A 150 13.83 -94.63 -30.28
CA LYS A 150 14.51 -93.62 -29.45
C LYS A 150 14.82 -92.32 -30.19
N ILE A 151 15.25 -92.44 -31.45
CA ILE A 151 15.48 -91.29 -32.34
C ILE A 151 14.18 -90.53 -32.60
N THR A 152 13.10 -91.24 -32.92
CA THR A 152 11.80 -90.64 -33.22
C THR A 152 11.22 -89.97 -31.96
N GLU A 153 11.36 -90.58 -30.80
CA GLU A 153 10.97 -90.00 -29.51
C GLU A 153 11.77 -88.71 -29.22
N TYR A 154 13.08 -88.73 -29.44
CA TYR A 154 13.94 -87.56 -29.30
C TYR A 154 13.55 -86.41 -30.26
N ASP A 155 13.33 -86.71 -31.53
CA ASP A 155 12.95 -85.73 -32.56
C ASP A 155 11.55 -85.13 -32.29
N ASN A 156 10.59 -85.97 -31.87
CA ASN A 156 9.28 -85.49 -31.41
C ASN A 156 9.42 -84.64 -30.14
N GLY A 157 10.31 -85.01 -29.22
CA GLY A 157 10.64 -84.23 -28.03
C GLY A 157 11.17 -82.83 -28.37
N LEU A 158 12.12 -82.74 -29.30
CA LEU A 158 12.65 -81.47 -29.82
C LEU A 158 11.54 -80.60 -30.43
N LEU A 159 10.64 -81.20 -31.22
CA LEU A 159 9.55 -80.47 -31.86
C LEU A 159 8.57 -79.91 -30.83
N ASN A 160 8.19 -80.73 -29.85
CA ASN A 160 7.32 -80.33 -28.75
C ASN A 160 7.96 -79.22 -27.90
N GLU A 161 9.28 -79.28 -27.65
CA GLU A 161 9.98 -78.22 -26.91
C GLU A 161 10.06 -76.91 -27.71
N TYR A 162 10.27 -77.00 -29.02
CA TYR A 162 10.25 -75.85 -29.91
C TYR A 162 8.87 -75.19 -29.96
N GLU A 163 7.80 -75.97 -30.10
CA GLU A 163 6.43 -75.46 -30.10
C GLU A 163 6.10 -74.74 -28.78
N ARG A 164 6.45 -75.34 -27.63
CA ARG A 164 6.33 -74.70 -26.32
C ARG A 164 7.09 -73.38 -26.23
N THR A 165 8.34 -73.36 -26.71
CA THR A 165 9.17 -72.15 -26.71
C THR A 165 8.53 -71.06 -27.58
N LYS A 166 7.96 -71.42 -28.72
CA LYS A 166 7.24 -70.49 -29.60
C LYS A 166 6.02 -69.88 -28.92
N GLU A 167 5.23 -70.70 -28.22
CA GLU A 167 4.10 -70.20 -27.44
C GLU A 167 4.53 -69.28 -26.30
N GLU A 168 5.64 -69.60 -25.62
CA GLU A 168 6.19 -68.74 -24.57
C GLU A 168 6.64 -67.39 -25.11
N VAL A 169 7.31 -67.36 -26.27
CA VAL A 169 7.70 -66.12 -26.95
C VAL A 169 6.46 -65.30 -27.27
N ALA A 170 5.45 -65.88 -27.90
CA ALA A 170 4.21 -65.18 -28.23
C ALA A 170 3.50 -64.60 -26.99
N LYS A 171 3.45 -65.37 -25.89
CA LYS A 171 2.90 -64.90 -24.59
C LYS A 171 3.71 -63.74 -24.02
N LYS A 172 5.04 -63.81 -24.05
CA LYS A 172 5.95 -62.75 -23.57
C LYS A 172 5.87 -61.49 -24.44
N GLU A 173 5.75 -61.61 -25.76
CA GLU A 173 5.55 -60.47 -26.67
C GLU A 173 4.22 -59.76 -26.39
N LYS A 174 3.13 -60.52 -26.23
CA LYS A 174 1.82 -59.95 -25.85
C LYS A 174 1.90 -59.22 -24.51
N LYS A 175 2.58 -59.82 -23.52
CA LYS A 175 2.80 -59.20 -22.20
C LYS A 175 3.63 -57.92 -22.30
N GLN A 176 4.73 -57.94 -23.07
CA GLN A 176 5.56 -56.76 -23.30
C GLN A 176 4.75 -55.62 -23.93
N LYS A 177 3.97 -55.93 -24.97
CA LYS A 177 3.11 -54.93 -25.63
C LYS A 177 2.12 -54.30 -24.65
N ALA A 178 1.43 -55.11 -23.84
CA ALA A 178 0.51 -54.62 -22.82
C ALA A 178 1.21 -53.73 -21.77
N GLN A 179 2.42 -54.10 -21.33
CA GLN A 179 3.22 -53.31 -20.39
C GLN A 179 3.67 -51.97 -20.99
N ILE A 180 4.01 -51.93 -22.27
CA ILE A 180 4.37 -50.68 -22.98
C ILE A 180 3.15 -49.75 -23.07
N GLU A 181 1.98 -50.30 -23.40
CA GLU A 181 0.72 -49.53 -23.50
C GLU A 181 0.30 -48.95 -22.14
N GLU A 182 0.35 -49.76 -21.07
CA GLU A 182 0.12 -49.31 -19.69
C GLU A 182 1.12 -48.22 -19.28
N LEU A 183 2.40 -48.40 -19.59
CA LEU A 183 3.45 -47.42 -19.27
C LEU A 183 3.22 -46.08 -20.00
N ASN A 184 2.80 -46.11 -21.27
CA ASN A 184 2.50 -44.90 -22.01
C ASN A 184 1.27 -44.20 -21.42
N SER A 185 0.20 -44.94 -21.11
CA SER A 185 -0.99 -44.37 -20.44
C SER A 185 -0.63 -43.67 -19.13
N LEU A 186 0.23 -44.28 -18.30
CA LEU A 186 0.67 -43.67 -17.04
C LEU A 186 1.53 -42.41 -17.26
N LYS A 187 2.35 -42.38 -18.31
CA LYS A 187 3.15 -41.20 -18.66
C LYS A 187 2.29 -40.05 -19.18
N ASP A 188 1.28 -40.37 -19.99
CA ASP A 188 0.33 -39.40 -20.52
C ASP A 188 -0.50 -38.79 -19.39
N GLU A 189 -1.01 -39.63 -18.47
CA GLU A 189 -1.71 -39.21 -17.25
C GLU A 189 -0.82 -38.29 -16.39
N LYS A 190 0.43 -38.69 -16.11
CA LYS A 190 1.39 -37.84 -15.38
C LYS A 190 1.61 -36.49 -16.06
N THR A 191 1.79 -36.48 -17.37
CA THR A 191 2.05 -35.25 -18.14
C THR A 191 0.84 -34.33 -18.13
N PHE A 192 -0.37 -34.90 -18.22
CA PHE A 192 -1.62 -34.15 -18.10
C PHE A 192 -1.74 -33.49 -16.73
N GLU A 193 -1.53 -34.23 -15.64
CA GLU A 193 -1.63 -33.66 -14.29
C GLU A 193 -0.56 -32.59 -14.01
N GLN A 194 0.67 -32.78 -14.50
CA GLN A 194 1.72 -31.76 -14.43
C GLN A 194 1.35 -30.48 -15.21
N GLY A 195 0.67 -30.63 -16.35
CA GLY A 195 0.13 -29.52 -17.12
C GLY A 195 -0.95 -28.76 -16.35
N THR A 196 -1.87 -29.49 -15.72
CA THR A 196 -2.93 -28.92 -14.87
C THR A 196 -2.34 -28.15 -13.68
N ILE A 197 -1.37 -28.73 -12.97
CA ILE A 197 -0.63 -28.07 -11.88
C ILE A 197 -0.02 -26.75 -12.36
N THR A 198 0.70 -26.78 -13.48
CA THR A 198 1.41 -25.59 -14.01
C THR A 198 0.42 -24.48 -14.35
N LYS A 199 -0.69 -24.83 -15.00
CA LYS A 199 -1.74 -23.87 -15.35
C LYS A 199 -2.38 -23.26 -14.10
N LEU A 200 -2.71 -24.10 -13.11
CA LEU A 200 -3.35 -23.63 -11.88
C LEU A 200 -2.44 -22.68 -11.09
N VAL A 201 -1.14 -22.97 -11.01
CA VAL A 201 -0.15 -22.08 -10.38
C VAL A 201 -0.03 -20.75 -11.13
N GLN A 202 -0.04 -20.76 -12.47
CA GLN A 202 -0.03 -19.54 -13.27
C GLN A 202 -1.31 -18.70 -13.07
N ASP A 203 -2.48 -19.33 -13.11
CA ASP A 203 -3.77 -18.65 -12.95
C ASP A 203 -3.87 -18.00 -11.55
N LYS A 204 -3.45 -18.71 -10.50
CA LYS A 204 -3.34 -18.16 -9.13
C LYS A 204 -2.44 -16.93 -9.08
N GLY A 205 -1.22 -17.05 -9.62
CA GLY A 205 -0.26 -15.95 -9.62
C GLY A 205 -0.74 -14.72 -10.40
N ALA A 206 -1.41 -14.93 -11.53
CA ALA A 206 -1.98 -13.88 -12.36
C ALA A 206 -3.11 -13.12 -11.64
N GLU A 207 -4.01 -13.84 -10.95
CA GLU A 207 -5.12 -13.21 -10.24
C GLU A 207 -4.60 -12.36 -9.06
N VAL A 208 -3.64 -12.87 -8.28
CA VAL A 208 -3.01 -12.09 -7.19
C VAL A 208 -2.33 -10.83 -7.73
N ALA A 209 -1.54 -10.96 -8.81
CA ALA A 209 -0.84 -9.83 -9.42
C ALA A 209 -1.79 -8.74 -9.95
N LYS A 210 -2.98 -9.13 -10.45
CA LYS A 210 -4.02 -8.19 -10.90
C LYS A 210 -4.56 -7.32 -9.77
N TYR A 211 -4.81 -7.92 -8.60
CA TYR A 211 -5.27 -7.18 -7.42
C TYR A 211 -4.17 -6.29 -6.84
N GLU A 212 -2.94 -6.80 -6.73
CA GLU A 212 -1.80 -6.02 -6.28
C GLU A 212 -1.52 -4.82 -7.18
N GLY A 213 -1.60 -5.01 -8.50
CA GLY A 213 -1.46 -3.92 -9.47
C GLY A 213 -2.58 -2.87 -9.36
N SER A 214 -3.81 -3.29 -9.06
CA SER A 214 -4.95 -2.37 -8.90
C SER A 214 -4.88 -1.59 -7.59
N ILE A 215 -4.44 -2.23 -6.51
CA ILE A 215 -4.16 -1.59 -5.21
C ILE A 215 -3.02 -0.58 -5.37
N ALA A 216 -1.89 -0.97 -5.98
CA ALA A 216 -0.75 -0.08 -6.19
C ALA A 216 -1.12 1.17 -7.00
N LYS A 217 -1.91 1.02 -8.07
CA LYS A 217 -2.43 2.16 -8.85
C LYS A 217 -3.32 3.07 -8.01
N SER A 218 -4.20 2.50 -7.19
CA SER A 218 -5.11 3.27 -6.34
C SER A 218 -4.38 3.98 -5.21
N GLN A 219 -3.36 3.35 -4.63
CA GLN A 219 -2.46 3.94 -3.63
C GLN A 219 -1.65 5.10 -4.22
N ALA A 220 -1.10 4.94 -5.43
CA ALA A 220 -0.41 6.01 -6.13
C ALA A 220 -1.33 7.21 -6.40
N LEU A 221 -2.58 6.96 -6.79
CA LEU A 221 -3.57 8.02 -7.00
C LEU A 221 -3.94 8.74 -5.68
N SER A 222 -4.06 8.00 -4.58
CA SER A 222 -4.29 8.59 -3.25
C SER A 222 -3.11 9.46 -2.79
N ALA A 223 -1.87 9.03 -3.08
CA ALA A 223 -0.68 9.82 -2.83
C ALA A 223 -0.65 11.10 -3.69
N GLU A 224 -1.03 11.01 -4.97
CA GLU A 224 -1.14 12.18 -5.86
C GLU A 224 -2.19 13.18 -5.34
N TYR A 225 -3.35 12.71 -4.88
CA TYR A 225 -4.35 13.60 -4.27
C TYR A 225 -3.86 14.23 -2.98
N THR A 226 -3.08 13.50 -2.17
CA THR A 226 -2.47 14.06 -0.95
C THR A 226 -1.52 15.20 -1.29
N GLN A 227 -0.64 15.01 -2.29
CA GLN A 227 0.25 16.05 -2.77
C GLN A 227 -0.52 17.28 -3.27
N LYS A 228 -1.57 17.10 -4.08
CA LYS A 228 -2.40 18.22 -4.57
C LYS A 228 -3.13 18.96 -3.44
N ILE A 229 -3.51 18.25 -2.38
CA ILE A 229 -4.13 18.88 -1.19
C ILE A 229 -3.08 19.73 -0.46
N GLU A 230 -1.86 19.23 -0.29
CA GLU A 230 -0.75 19.98 0.32
C GLU A 230 -0.40 21.23 -0.50
N ASP A 231 -0.32 21.11 -1.83
CA ASP A 231 -0.09 22.25 -2.73
C ASP A 231 -1.20 23.31 -2.59
N GLN A 232 -2.46 22.87 -2.52
CA GLN A 232 -3.61 23.78 -2.34
C GLN A 232 -3.61 24.43 -0.95
N GLU A 233 -3.17 23.73 0.09
CA GLU A 233 -2.99 24.28 1.43
C GLU A 233 -1.89 25.35 1.47
N ALA A 234 -0.76 25.09 0.82
CA ALA A 234 0.32 26.06 0.68
C ALA A 234 -0.13 27.31 -0.10
N GLU A 235 -0.92 27.14 -1.17
CA GLU A 235 -1.52 28.25 -1.91
C GLU A 235 -2.44 29.09 -1.01
N ILE A 236 -3.33 28.44 -0.25
CA ILE A 236 -4.20 29.13 0.72
C ILE A 236 -3.37 29.91 1.75
N GLU A 237 -2.30 29.31 2.28
CA GLU A 237 -1.43 29.96 3.26
C GLU A 237 -0.73 31.19 2.67
N GLN A 238 -0.26 31.11 1.42
CA GLN A 238 0.32 32.25 0.70
C GLN A 238 -0.69 33.38 0.51
N LEU A 239 -1.92 33.06 0.09
CA LEU A 239 -2.99 34.05 -0.08
C LEU A 239 -3.37 34.71 1.26
N LEU A 240 -3.45 33.93 2.34
CA LEU A 240 -3.70 34.45 3.69
C LEU A 240 -2.57 35.36 4.18
N ALA A 241 -1.31 35.01 3.90
CA ALA A 241 -0.16 35.84 4.23
C ALA A 241 -0.15 37.16 3.45
N ALA A 242 -0.54 37.12 2.17
CA ALA A 242 -0.70 38.32 1.34
C ALA A 242 -1.83 39.22 1.88
N GLU A 243 -2.97 38.64 2.26
CA GLU A 243 -4.08 39.40 2.85
C GLU A 243 -3.70 40.02 4.21
N ARG A 244 -2.97 39.30 5.07
CA ARG A 244 -2.45 39.84 6.34
C ARG A 244 -1.55 41.06 6.11
N LYS A 245 -0.60 40.97 5.18
CA LYS A 245 0.28 42.10 4.82
C LYS A 245 -0.52 43.31 4.30
N ARG A 246 -1.57 43.07 3.51
CA ARG A 246 -2.44 44.14 2.99
C ARG A 246 -3.17 44.85 4.13
N ILE A 247 -3.73 44.10 5.08
CA ILE A 247 -4.43 44.65 6.24
C ILE A 247 -3.47 45.46 7.11
N GLU A 248 -2.28 44.93 7.39
CA GLU A 248 -1.23 45.63 8.15
C GLU A 248 -0.83 46.95 7.48
N GLU A 249 -0.67 46.95 6.15
CA GLU A 249 -0.34 48.16 5.39
C GLU A 249 -1.49 49.18 5.37
N GLU A 250 -2.74 48.71 5.27
CA GLU A 250 -3.93 49.56 5.34
C GLU A 250 -4.09 50.19 6.73
N GLU A 251 -3.88 49.41 7.81
CA GLU A 251 -3.87 49.91 9.18
C GLU A 251 -2.74 50.92 9.42
N ARG A 252 -1.54 50.64 8.92
CA ARG A 252 -0.41 51.58 9.00
C ARG A 252 -0.77 52.91 8.34
N ARG A 253 -1.38 52.86 7.16
CA ARG A 253 -1.84 54.07 6.44
C ARG A 253 -2.91 54.83 7.22
N LYS A 254 -3.87 54.12 7.83
CA LYS A 254 -4.91 54.73 8.68
C LYS A 254 -4.32 55.40 9.92
N LYS A 255 -3.37 54.75 10.61
CA LYS A 255 -2.67 55.31 11.79
C LYS A 255 -1.85 56.54 11.42
N GLU A 256 -1.10 56.50 10.31
CA GLU A 256 -0.35 57.65 9.80
C GLU A 256 -1.28 58.84 9.47
N GLU A 257 -2.44 58.56 8.88
CA GLU A 257 -3.45 59.58 8.55
C GLU A 257 -4.16 60.15 9.79
N GLU A 258 -4.46 59.31 10.78
CA GLU A 258 -5.04 59.71 12.06
C GLU A 258 -4.05 60.54 12.90
N GLU A 259 -2.77 60.14 12.93
CA GLU A 259 -1.71 60.91 13.58
C GLU A 259 -1.50 62.27 12.88
N ARG A 260 -1.58 62.30 11.55
CA ARG A 260 -1.55 63.57 10.78
C ARG A 260 -2.75 64.46 11.13
N ARG A 261 -3.97 63.92 11.18
CA ARG A 261 -5.17 64.67 11.62
C ARG A 261 -5.03 65.17 13.06
N ARG A 262 -4.49 64.37 13.97
CA ARG A 262 -4.29 64.75 15.37
C ARG A 262 -3.27 65.89 15.50
N LYS A 263 -2.16 65.85 14.75
CA LYS A 263 -1.18 66.95 14.71
C LYS A 263 -1.80 68.24 14.15
N GLU A 264 -2.62 68.15 13.10
CA GLU A 264 -3.35 69.29 12.54
C GLU A 264 -4.39 69.88 13.52
N GLU A 265 -5.07 69.04 14.32
CA GLU A 265 -5.99 69.48 15.38
C GLU A 265 -5.26 70.07 16.59
N GLU A 266 -4.13 69.50 17.01
CA GLU A 266 -3.27 70.05 18.08
C GLU A 266 -2.67 71.42 17.68
N GLU A 267 -2.28 71.62 16.42
CA GLU A 267 -1.84 72.93 15.91
C GLU A 267 -2.97 73.96 15.87
N LYS A 268 -4.19 73.57 15.48
CA LYS A 268 -5.38 74.44 15.56
C LYS A 268 -5.77 74.78 17.00
N ASN A 269 -5.64 73.85 17.93
CA ASN A 269 -5.93 74.09 19.35
C ASN A 269 -4.85 74.95 20.02
N LYS A 270 -3.57 74.82 19.63
CA LYS A 270 -2.49 75.72 20.10
C LYS A 270 -2.68 77.17 19.63
N GLN A 271 -3.37 77.42 18.51
CA GLN A 271 -3.79 78.77 18.12
C GLN A 271 -4.98 79.31 18.95
N ASN A 272 -5.77 78.44 19.58
CA ASN A 272 -6.97 78.81 20.35
C ASN A 272 -6.77 78.80 21.87
N GLN A 273 -5.60 78.44 22.40
CA GLN A 273 -5.35 78.33 23.84
C GLN A 273 -4.27 79.32 24.32
N SER A 274 -4.53 80.60 24.10
CA SER A 274 -4.00 81.69 24.94
C SER A 274 -5.11 82.19 25.87
N GLN A 275 -5.64 81.31 26.73
CA GLN A 275 -6.24 81.73 27.99
C GLN A 275 -6.49 80.54 28.93
N ASN A 276 -5.95 80.72 30.13
CA ASN A 276 -6.34 80.15 31.41
C ASN A 276 -5.61 78.90 31.94
N SER A 277 -4.89 79.17 33.03
CA SER A 277 -4.24 78.26 33.97
C SER A 277 -5.21 77.81 35.08
N GLY A 278 -4.91 76.67 35.71
CA GLY A 278 -5.46 76.24 37.01
C GLY A 278 -5.52 74.72 37.09
N THR A 279 -4.48 74.05 37.58
CA THR A 279 -4.35 73.50 38.96
C THR A 279 -5.40 72.43 39.28
N ASP A 280 -5.01 71.16 39.37
CA ASP A 280 -5.05 70.45 40.67
C ASP A 280 -4.24 69.14 40.70
N ASN A 281 -3.89 68.80 41.92
CA ASN A 281 -2.92 67.82 42.41
C ASN A 281 -3.61 66.46 42.70
N SER A 282 -2.93 65.32 42.50
CA SER A 282 -2.98 64.22 43.47
C SER A 282 -2.04 63.06 43.11
N SER A 283 -1.35 62.64 44.16
CA SER A 283 -0.28 61.68 44.26
C SER A 283 -0.82 60.28 44.59
N GLU A 284 -0.20 59.30 43.94
CA GLU A 284 0.15 57.93 44.32
C GLU A 284 -0.64 57.08 45.34
N ASN A 285 -0.68 55.79 44.96
CA ASN A 285 -0.45 54.56 45.74
C ASN A 285 -1.72 53.74 46.06
N GLY A 286 -1.82 52.42 45.89
CA GLY A 286 -0.93 51.36 45.43
C GLY A 286 -1.68 50.04 45.66
N GLY A 287 -1.51 49.04 44.79
CA GLY A 287 -2.28 47.79 44.88
C GLY A 287 -1.71 46.67 44.01
N SER A 288 -0.67 46.03 44.53
CA SER A 288 0.05 44.87 43.98
C SER A 288 -0.88 43.66 43.71
N SER A 289 -0.89 43.17 42.48
CA SER A 289 -1.13 41.76 42.13
C SER A 289 -0.45 41.49 40.79
N GLY A 290 0.26 40.36 40.67
CA GLY A 290 1.25 40.11 39.62
C GLY A 290 0.69 40.20 38.21
N VAL A 291 1.23 41.15 37.42
CA VAL A 291 0.95 41.31 36.00
C VAL A 291 2.30 41.35 35.28
N SER A 292 2.56 40.35 34.44
CA SER A 292 3.66 40.33 33.49
C SER A 292 3.51 41.48 32.47
N ALA A 293 4.61 41.95 31.91
CA ALA A 293 4.77 43.28 31.30
C ALA A 293 3.84 43.68 30.11
N GLN A 294 2.91 42.82 29.66
CA GLN A 294 1.91 43.13 28.63
C GLN A 294 0.46 42.77 29.02
N GLY A 295 0.21 42.32 30.24
CA GLY A 295 -1.15 42.09 30.72
C GLY A 295 -1.85 40.84 30.16
N PHE A 296 -1.12 39.85 29.64
CA PHE A 296 -1.71 38.58 29.19
C PHE A 296 -2.09 37.67 30.36
N ILE A 297 -3.19 36.93 30.23
CA ILE A 297 -3.63 35.93 31.21
C ILE A 297 -3.36 34.51 30.72
N TRP A 298 -3.33 33.55 31.64
CA TRP A 298 -3.14 32.14 31.34
C TRP A 298 -4.25 31.58 30.43
N PRO A 299 -3.92 30.92 29.30
CA PRO A 299 -4.91 30.56 28.27
C PRO A 299 -5.73 29.29 28.58
N VAL A 300 -5.35 28.50 29.60
CA VAL A 300 -6.05 27.25 29.97
C VAL A 300 -6.39 27.24 31.46
N PRO A 301 -7.51 27.85 31.90
CA PRO A 301 -7.86 27.94 33.32
C PRO A 301 -8.00 26.58 34.03
N GLY A 302 -8.27 25.51 33.27
CA GLY A 302 -8.42 24.16 33.80
C GLY A 302 -7.11 23.37 33.98
N SER A 303 -5.94 23.95 33.66
CA SER A 303 -4.64 23.26 33.81
C SER A 303 -3.48 24.23 33.96
N SER A 304 -2.57 23.94 34.88
CA SER A 304 -1.28 24.62 35.07
C SER A 304 -0.08 23.76 34.63
N ARG A 305 -0.32 22.60 33.99
CA ARG A 305 0.74 21.63 33.67
C ARG A 305 1.39 21.92 32.32
N ILE A 306 2.57 22.52 32.35
CA ILE A 306 3.44 22.62 31.16
C ILE A 306 4.08 21.25 30.90
N THR A 307 3.84 20.69 29.71
CA THR A 307 4.40 19.41 29.25
C THR A 307 5.64 19.57 28.39
N SER A 308 5.81 20.74 27.76
CA SER A 308 6.97 21.08 26.92
C SER A 308 7.20 22.59 26.97
N GLY A 309 8.46 23.01 27.17
CA GLY A 309 8.85 24.42 27.24
C GLY A 309 9.27 24.98 25.88
N PHE A 310 9.45 26.31 25.82
CA PHE A 310 9.95 27.02 24.63
C PHE A 310 11.45 26.76 24.40
N GLY A 311 11.86 26.61 23.13
CA GLY A 311 13.27 26.45 22.73
C GLY A 311 13.61 25.07 22.15
N TYR A 312 14.90 24.72 22.15
CA TYR A 312 15.39 23.48 21.53
C TYR A 312 14.94 22.22 22.29
N ARG A 313 14.51 21.21 21.55
CA ARG A 313 14.07 19.91 22.07
C ARG A 313 14.32 18.79 21.08
N ASP A 314 14.36 17.56 21.58
CA ASP A 314 14.33 16.37 20.74
C ASP A 314 12.98 16.28 20.02
N GLN A 315 12.99 15.77 18.78
CA GLN A 315 11.78 15.61 17.96
C GLN A 315 10.93 14.44 18.52
N PRO A 316 9.73 14.70 19.08
CA PRO A 316 8.97 13.69 19.82
C PRO A 316 8.07 12.83 18.91
N THR A 317 7.83 13.25 17.67
CA THR A 317 7.02 12.53 16.68
C THR A 317 7.46 12.91 15.27
N GLU A 318 7.18 12.04 14.30
CA GLU A 318 7.40 12.34 12.88
C GLU A 318 6.65 13.64 12.50
N GLY A 319 7.35 14.56 11.82
CA GLY A 319 6.83 15.88 11.42
C GLY A 319 6.94 17.01 12.47
N ALA A 320 7.35 16.74 13.71
CA ALA A 320 7.51 17.79 14.73
C ALA A 320 8.84 18.56 14.60
N SER A 321 8.83 19.86 14.95
CA SER A 321 10.02 20.73 14.94
C SER A 321 10.97 20.45 16.12
N THR A 322 12.28 20.53 15.86
CA THR A 322 13.36 20.49 16.89
C THR A 322 13.54 21.82 17.63
N TYR A 323 12.91 22.90 17.15
CA TYR A 323 12.82 24.18 17.84
C TYR A 323 11.37 24.52 18.15
N HIS A 324 11.04 24.57 19.44
CA HIS A 324 9.69 24.77 19.93
C HIS A 324 9.34 26.25 20.03
N LYS A 325 8.41 26.70 19.20
CA LYS A 325 7.98 28.10 19.09
C LYS A 325 6.87 28.50 20.08
N GLY A 326 6.71 27.75 21.17
CA GLY A 326 5.68 27.98 22.16
C GLY A 326 5.89 27.13 23.40
N ILE A 327 4.86 27.03 24.24
CA ILE A 327 4.76 26.07 25.34
C ILE A 327 3.59 25.12 25.09
N ASP A 328 3.73 23.88 25.53
CA ASP A 328 2.64 22.91 25.50
C ASP A 328 2.03 22.80 26.90
N ILE A 329 0.73 23.07 27.00
CA ILE A 329 -0.06 23.03 28.24
C ILE A 329 -0.96 21.80 28.17
N GLY A 330 -0.62 20.77 28.94
CA GLY A 330 -1.35 19.51 28.94
C GLY A 330 -2.70 19.63 29.63
N ALA A 331 -3.79 19.29 28.94
CA ALA A 331 -5.14 19.25 29.50
C ALA A 331 -6.02 18.25 28.75
N PRO A 332 -7.08 17.69 29.36
CA PRO A 332 -8.01 16.79 28.67
C PRO A 332 -8.68 17.44 27.46
N THR A 333 -8.97 16.65 26.41
CA THR A 333 -9.71 17.10 25.23
C THR A 333 -11.04 17.71 25.65
N GLY A 334 -11.39 18.86 25.10
CA GLY A 334 -12.59 19.61 25.46
C GLY A 334 -12.39 20.62 26.59
N THR A 335 -11.20 20.69 27.20
CA THR A 335 -10.89 21.76 28.17
C THR A 335 -10.95 23.12 27.49
N LYS A 336 -11.49 24.13 28.17
CA LYS A 336 -11.65 25.48 27.62
C LYS A 336 -10.30 26.15 27.34
N ILE A 337 -10.20 26.81 26.20
CA ILE A 337 -9.13 27.73 25.82
C ILE A 337 -9.71 29.15 25.81
N ILE A 338 -9.06 30.08 26.49
CA ILE A 338 -9.46 31.49 26.54
C ILE A 338 -8.43 32.39 25.86
N ALA A 339 -8.89 33.52 25.34
CA ALA A 339 -8.02 34.55 24.78
C ALA A 339 -7.14 35.17 25.87
N ALA A 340 -5.82 35.09 25.70
CA ALA A 340 -4.85 35.63 26.66
C ALA A 340 -4.90 37.16 26.76
N ALA A 341 -5.34 37.86 25.70
CA ALA A 341 -5.72 39.27 25.71
C ALA A 341 -6.81 39.54 24.66
N GLY A 342 -7.40 40.73 24.70
CA GLY A 342 -8.36 41.15 23.69
C GLY A 342 -7.71 41.52 22.36
N GLY A 343 -8.44 41.38 21.26
CA GLY A 343 -7.96 41.69 19.92
C GLY A 343 -8.77 41.03 18.81
N SER A 344 -8.29 41.16 17.58
CA SER A 344 -8.97 40.66 16.38
C SER A 344 -8.46 39.28 15.99
N VAL A 345 -9.36 38.34 15.72
CA VAL A 345 -9.02 37.01 15.22
C VAL A 345 -8.57 37.12 13.76
N VAL A 346 -7.27 36.95 13.51
CA VAL A 346 -6.69 37.05 12.16
C VAL A 346 -6.51 35.70 11.49
N THR A 347 -6.66 34.60 12.25
CA THR A 347 -6.63 33.23 11.72
C THR A 347 -7.47 32.32 12.60
N ALA A 348 -8.33 31.51 11.99
CA ALA A 348 -9.12 30.46 12.63
C ALA A 348 -9.36 29.37 11.59
N THR A 349 -8.46 28.39 11.52
CA THR A 349 -8.49 27.38 10.45
C THR A 349 -7.75 26.10 10.85
N TYR A 350 -7.67 25.13 9.92
CA TYR A 350 -6.93 23.88 10.09
C TYR A 350 -5.63 23.90 9.27
N SER A 351 -4.54 23.42 9.87
CA SER A 351 -3.27 23.11 9.21
C SER A 351 -2.82 21.70 9.60
N VAL A 352 -2.15 20.99 8.70
CA VAL A 352 -1.63 19.63 8.96
C VAL A 352 -0.68 19.60 10.17
N SER A 353 0.18 20.60 10.32
CA SER A 353 1.13 20.66 11.45
C SER A 353 0.48 21.18 12.72
N ALA A 354 -0.27 22.29 12.65
CA ALA A 354 -0.84 22.97 13.81
C ALA A 354 -2.22 22.41 14.25
N GLY A 355 -2.86 21.56 13.46
CA GLY A 355 -4.25 21.15 13.67
C GLY A 355 -5.22 22.32 13.49
N ASN A 356 -6.34 22.29 14.21
CA ASN A 356 -7.20 23.48 14.31
C ASN A 356 -6.49 24.52 15.17
N TYR A 357 -6.29 25.72 14.63
CA TYR A 357 -5.57 26.77 15.33
C TYR A 357 -6.19 28.15 15.15
N ILE A 358 -5.93 29.01 16.14
CA ILE A 358 -6.38 30.40 16.22
C ILE A 358 -5.15 31.29 16.34
N MET A 359 -5.17 32.43 15.66
CA MET A 359 -4.20 33.50 15.86
C MET A 359 -4.95 34.81 16.10
N ILE A 360 -4.65 35.47 17.22
CA ILE A 360 -5.28 36.74 17.61
C ILE A 360 -4.22 37.84 17.54
N TYR A 361 -4.56 38.94 16.87
CA TYR A 361 -3.75 40.15 16.81
C TYR A 361 -4.19 41.12 17.91
N HIS A 362 -3.24 41.59 18.71
CA HIS A 362 -3.49 42.44 19.88
C HIS A 362 -3.07 43.91 19.65
N GLY A 363 -2.69 44.27 18.43
CA GLY A 363 -2.03 45.55 18.14
C GLY A 363 -0.50 45.48 18.32
N ASN A 364 0.20 46.55 17.92
CA ASN A 364 1.66 46.71 18.05
C ASN A 364 2.47 45.47 17.62
N SER A 365 2.11 44.88 16.47
CA SER A 365 2.78 43.69 15.93
C SER A 365 2.86 42.50 16.90
N THR A 366 1.89 42.39 17.81
CA THR A 366 1.83 41.34 18.83
C THR A 366 0.67 40.39 18.56
N TYR A 367 0.97 39.08 18.57
CA TYR A 367 0.00 38.02 18.33
C TYR A 367 0.11 36.91 19.37
N THR A 368 -1.02 36.26 19.63
CA THR A 368 -1.04 34.97 20.33
C THR A 368 -1.52 33.86 19.40
N VAL A 369 -0.93 32.68 19.55
CA VAL A 369 -1.20 31.51 18.71
C VAL A 369 -1.68 30.36 19.60
N TYR A 370 -2.78 29.72 19.21
CA TYR A 370 -3.42 28.63 19.95
C TYR A 370 -3.60 27.45 18.99
N MET A 371 -2.88 26.34 19.16
CA MET A 371 -2.90 25.21 18.22
C MET A 371 -3.44 23.92 18.85
N HIS A 372 -3.59 22.88 18.02
CA HIS A 372 -4.06 21.54 18.36
C HIS A 372 -5.49 21.49 18.94
N CYS A 373 -6.31 22.52 18.68
CA CYS A 373 -7.67 22.61 19.20
C CYS A 373 -8.54 21.45 18.67
N SER A 374 -9.46 20.94 19.50
CA SER A 374 -10.50 20.02 19.05
C SER A 374 -11.64 20.76 18.34
N LYS A 375 -11.91 22.00 18.75
CA LYS A 375 -12.95 22.86 18.20
C LYS A 375 -12.55 24.33 18.28
N LEU A 376 -12.83 25.08 17.22
CA LEU A 376 -12.74 26.55 17.19
C LEU A 376 -14.12 27.13 17.50
N LEU A 377 -14.19 28.16 18.34
CA LEU A 377 -15.44 28.82 18.72
C LEU A 377 -15.54 30.26 18.19
N VAL A 378 -14.53 30.69 17.44
CA VAL A 378 -14.43 32.00 16.78
C VAL A 378 -13.99 31.83 15.33
N SER A 379 -14.26 32.85 14.52
CA SER A 379 -13.93 32.92 13.09
C SER A 379 -13.00 34.11 12.80
N VAL A 380 -12.34 34.08 11.64
CA VAL A 380 -11.52 35.22 11.18
C VAL A 380 -12.38 36.48 11.07
N GLY A 381 -11.91 37.58 11.65
CA GLY A 381 -12.61 38.86 11.71
C GLY A 381 -13.37 39.11 13.02
N ASP A 382 -13.53 38.10 13.89
CA ASP A 382 -14.17 38.29 15.19
C ASP A 382 -13.28 39.13 16.13
N GLU A 383 -13.90 40.06 16.85
CA GLU A 383 -13.27 40.75 17.99
C GLU A 383 -13.50 39.93 19.26
N VAL A 384 -12.43 39.67 20.02
CA VAL A 384 -12.51 38.91 21.28
C VAL A 384 -12.00 39.74 22.45
N SER A 385 -12.65 39.58 23.61
CA SER A 385 -12.17 40.17 24.86
C SER A 385 -11.19 39.24 25.57
N GLN A 386 -10.30 39.80 26.40
CA GLN A 386 -9.45 38.99 27.27
C GLN A 386 -10.29 38.05 28.14
N GLY A 387 -9.93 36.78 28.18
CA GLY A 387 -10.65 35.75 28.93
C GLY A 387 -11.87 35.16 28.23
N GLN A 388 -12.23 35.65 27.05
CA GLN A 388 -13.28 35.05 26.24
C GLN A 388 -12.88 33.63 25.81
N GLU A 389 -13.82 32.70 25.90
CA GLU A 389 -13.64 31.33 25.40
C GLU A 389 -13.58 31.33 23.86
N ILE A 390 -12.47 30.84 23.31
CA ILE A 390 -12.18 30.89 21.86
C ILE A 390 -12.07 29.52 21.21
N GLY A 391 -11.84 28.47 22.00
CA GLY A 391 -11.66 27.12 21.50
C GLY A 391 -11.61 26.09 22.61
N LEU A 392 -11.47 24.83 22.20
CA LEU A 392 -11.36 23.70 23.12
C LEU A 392 -10.06 22.92 22.84
N VAL A 393 -9.37 22.50 23.90
CA VAL A 393 -8.15 21.68 23.84
C VAL A 393 -8.43 20.39 23.06
N GLY A 394 -7.46 19.93 22.28
CA GLY A 394 -7.54 18.69 21.53
C GLY A 394 -6.16 18.11 21.20
N SER A 395 -6.12 17.32 20.14
CA SER A 395 -4.90 16.66 19.64
C SER A 395 -4.88 16.62 18.11
N THR A 396 -5.37 17.69 17.47
CA THR A 396 -5.41 17.78 16.01
C THR A 396 -4.06 18.21 15.44
N GLY A 397 -3.75 17.80 14.21
CA GLY A 397 -2.45 18.06 13.57
C GLY A 397 -1.34 17.15 14.11
N VAL A 398 -0.09 17.58 14.02
CA VAL A 398 1.07 16.83 14.53
C VAL A 398 1.14 16.99 16.04
N SER A 399 0.54 16.06 16.77
CA SER A 399 0.48 16.06 18.23
C SER A 399 0.60 14.63 18.79
N THR A 400 1.30 14.47 19.92
CA THR A 400 1.46 13.19 20.62
C THR A 400 0.33 12.91 21.62
N GLY A 401 -0.55 13.87 21.89
CA GLY A 401 -1.63 13.74 22.87
C GLY A 401 -2.31 15.07 23.17
N SER A 402 -3.37 15.04 23.98
CA SER A 402 -4.19 16.23 24.23
C SER A 402 -3.44 17.33 24.98
N HIS A 403 -3.24 18.48 24.32
CA HIS A 403 -2.61 19.68 24.89
C HIS A 403 -2.97 20.94 24.07
N LEU A 404 -2.74 22.12 24.65
CA LEU A 404 -2.69 23.38 23.92
C LEU A 404 -1.23 23.73 23.64
N HIS A 405 -0.85 23.91 22.39
CA HIS A 405 0.37 24.63 22.06
C HIS A 405 0.07 26.13 22.01
N PHE A 406 0.72 26.90 22.89
CA PHE A 406 0.53 28.34 23.04
C PHE A 406 1.80 29.09 22.63
N GLY A 407 1.70 29.98 21.66
CA GLY A 407 2.79 30.82 21.16
C GLY A 407 2.51 32.31 21.35
N VAL A 408 3.57 33.09 21.57
CA VAL A 408 3.53 34.56 21.58
C VAL A 408 4.49 35.06 20.51
N VAL A 409 4.00 35.93 19.63
CA VAL A 409 4.79 36.54 18.55
C VAL A 409 4.82 38.04 18.76
N VAL A 410 6.01 38.63 18.80
CA VAL A 410 6.21 40.08 18.94
C VAL A 410 7.15 40.53 17.83
N ASN A 411 6.75 41.53 17.05
CA ASN A 411 7.52 42.08 15.93
C ASN A 411 7.96 41.00 14.91
N GLY A 412 7.13 39.98 14.70
CA GLY A 412 7.38 38.88 13.77
C GLY A 412 8.25 37.73 14.31
N GLU A 413 8.74 37.82 15.55
CA GLU A 413 9.54 36.76 16.18
C GLU A 413 8.79 36.08 17.33
N TYR A 414 8.93 34.75 17.41
CA TYR A 414 8.38 33.99 18.53
C TYR A 414 9.19 34.23 19.80
N GLN A 415 8.48 34.56 20.87
CA GLN A 415 9.04 34.81 22.19
C GLN A 415 8.67 33.68 23.15
N ASN A 416 9.44 33.50 24.22
CA ASN A 416 9.09 32.55 25.27
C ASN A 416 7.78 32.97 25.97
N PRO A 417 6.67 32.21 25.83
CA PRO A 417 5.38 32.58 26.40
C PRO A 417 5.39 32.69 27.93
N GLN A 418 6.31 32.00 28.62
CA GLN A 418 6.43 32.08 30.08
C GLN A 418 6.87 33.46 30.60
N ASN A 419 7.35 34.35 29.73
CA ASN A 419 7.61 35.76 30.07
C ASN A 419 6.32 36.62 30.07
N TYR A 420 5.23 36.09 29.52
CA TYR A 420 3.99 36.81 29.23
C TYR A 420 2.80 36.29 30.02
N VAL A 421 2.75 35.00 30.36
CA VAL A 421 1.62 34.41 31.08
C VAL A 421 2.08 33.67 32.33
N SER A 422 1.26 33.70 33.38
CA SER A 422 1.43 32.96 34.64
C SER A 422 0.10 32.38 35.10
N TYR A 423 0.13 31.21 35.73
CA TYR A 423 -1.05 30.47 36.24
C TYR A 423 -1.19 30.52 37.76
#